data_AF-A0A8J2JY36-F1
#
_entry.id   AF-A0A8J2JY36-F1
#
_cell.length_a   1.000
_cell.length_b   1.000
_cell.length_c   1.000
_cell.angle_alpha   90.00
_cell.angle_beta   90.00
_cell.angle_gamma   90.00
#
_symmetry.space_group_name_H-M   'P 1'
#
loop_
_entity.id
_entity.type
_entity.pdbx_description
1 polymer ?
#
loop_
_entity_poly.entity_id
_entity_poly.type
_entity_poly.pdbx_seq_one_letter_code
_entity_poly.pdbx_strand_id
1 'polypeptide(L)'
;MSSTLLIVALVLQTCTSQRTATTIKDASEKTNGNWIGQYQYLARANGGGGYESYCNEKLNLTCDTKALLHCHRNRCTCLHHEEMIFDAIKGQCVVKAGGKCVYGREELNPDLRLKTIDCVLNGYCNRDNGLCHCSPRHYNSLNVSCVQQKTFDQACHFDTECREDYHLRCVTGFCQCDPNVSTRHRKYEICLGVPGEKAIDGNCIEFSEPISFSPLIPTRCQCNEGYTRGADKKCHGSLNQACTVDSLCQPSLTCVQGTCKCPFHSYQIYDPSKETCLSDAYGPCNSSSDCVLTAFCNTTGLYNQCECKPGYIVGSSRRCEKSLAPLRFYNAGMVGALVPN
;
A
#
# COMPACT_ATOMS: atom_id res chain seq x y z
N MET A 1 26.32 57.30 30.74
CA MET A 1 24.86 57.51 30.52
C MET A 1 24.29 56.18 30.07
N SER A 2 23.22 55.76 30.75
CA SER A 2 22.38 54.54 30.65
C SER A 2 22.59 53.66 29.42
N SER A 3 22.95 52.37 29.52
CA SER A 3 22.27 51.24 30.17
C SER A 3 20.81 51.07 29.73
N THR A 4 20.60 50.44 28.58
CA THR A 4 19.32 49.80 28.23
C THR A 4 19.60 48.40 27.69
N LEU A 5 19.55 47.44 28.61
CA LEU A 5 19.48 46.01 28.33
C LEU A 5 18.14 45.72 27.66
N LEU A 6 18.14 45.29 26.41
CA LEU A 6 16.97 44.69 25.76
C LEU A 6 17.04 43.19 26.01
N ILE A 7 16.28 42.71 26.99
CA ILE A 7 16.09 41.28 27.24
C ILE A 7 15.05 40.79 26.22
N VAL A 8 15.53 40.14 25.16
CA VAL A 8 14.68 39.35 24.25
C VAL A 8 14.39 38.03 24.96
N ALA A 9 13.20 37.93 25.53
CA ALA A 9 12.65 36.67 26.02
C ALA A 9 12.35 35.76 24.80
N LEU A 10 13.30 34.89 24.47
CA LEU A 10 13.08 33.75 23.60
C LEU A 10 12.11 32.79 24.30
N VAL A 11 10.85 32.85 23.90
CA VAL A 11 9.86 31.80 24.15
C VAL A 11 10.31 30.57 23.35
N LEU A 12 11.12 29.73 23.99
CA LEU A 12 11.33 28.35 23.58
C LEU A 12 9.99 27.63 23.77
N GLN A 13 9.14 27.68 22.74
CA GLN A 13 8.10 26.69 22.53
C GLN A 13 8.79 25.35 22.23
N THR A 14 9.19 24.67 23.28
CA THR A 14 9.42 23.23 23.23
C THR A 14 8.07 22.61 22.91
N CYS A 15 7.84 22.28 21.64
CA CYS A 15 6.90 21.24 21.26
C CYS A 15 7.43 19.91 21.81
N THR A 16 7.32 19.72 23.13
CA THR A 16 7.16 18.39 23.69
C THR A 16 5.85 17.88 23.12
N SER A 17 5.94 17.22 21.97
CA SER A 17 4.95 16.24 21.55
C SER A 17 4.91 15.22 22.68
N GLN A 18 4.03 15.46 23.64
CA GLN A 18 3.49 14.40 24.46
C GLN A 18 2.83 13.45 23.46
N ARG A 19 3.61 12.49 22.98
CA ARG A 19 3.08 11.18 22.66
C ARG A 19 2.45 10.72 23.96
N THR A 20 1.18 11.05 24.12
CA THR A 20 0.26 10.17 24.83
C THR A 20 0.50 8.81 24.21
N ALA A 21 1.29 8.00 24.90
CA ALA A 21 1.17 6.57 24.82
C ALA A 21 -0.26 6.27 25.29
N THR A 22 -1.21 6.46 24.38
CA THR A 22 -2.40 5.64 24.37
C THR A 22 -1.87 4.23 24.15
N THR A 23 -1.52 3.57 25.24
CA THR A 23 -1.80 2.16 25.38
C THR A 23 -3.23 1.99 24.86
N ILE A 24 -3.32 1.58 23.60
CA ILE A 24 -4.45 0.79 23.13
C ILE A 24 -4.34 -0.46 23.99
N LYS A 25 -4.89 -0.35 25.20
CA LYS A 25 -5.46 -1.51 25.85
C LYS A 25 -6.47 -1.97 24.83
N ASP A 26 -6.14 -3.09 24.20
CA ASP A 26 -7.12 -3.91 23.51
C ASP A 26 -8.42 -3.81 24.31
N ALA A 27 -9.39 -3.14 23.72
CA ALA A 27 -10.77 -3.47 23.98
C ALA A 27 -10.96 -4.87 23.37
N SER A 28 -10.31 -5.87 23.98
CA SER A 28 -10.92 -7.18 24.09
C SER A 28 -12.21 -6.87 24.83
N GLU A 29 -13.27 -6.71 24.06
CA GLU A 29 -14.62 -6.66 24.54
C GLU A 29 -14.79 -7.95 25.36
N LYS A 30 -14.55 -7.83 26.67
CA LYS A 30 -15.06 -8.78 27.66
C LYS A 30 -16.57 -8.62 27.60
N THR A 31 -17.18 -9.26 26.62
CA THR A 31 -18.53 -9.78 26.74
C THR A 31 -18.46 -10.95 27.73
N ASN A 32 -18.13 -10.63 28.99
CA ASN A 32 -18.63 -11.36 30.16
C ASN A 32 -20.13 -11.00 30.32
N GLY A 33 -20.88 -11.18 29.24
CA GLY A 33 -22.31 -11.36 29.30
C GLY A 33 -22.49 -12.83 29.57
N ASN A 34 -22.65 -13.15 30.85
CA ASN A 34 -23.21 -14.41 31.34
C ASN A 34 -24.65 -14.51 30.81
N TRP A 35 -24.80 -14.69 29.50
CA TRP A 35 -26.06 -15.04 28.85
C TRP A 35 -26.20 -16.55 29.00
N ILE A 36 -26.47 -16.98 30.23
CA ILE A 36 -27.31 -18.16 30.44
C ILE A 36 -28.73 -17.70 30.08
N GLY A 37 -28.92 -17.37 28.80
CA GLY A 37 -30.23 -17.40 28.20
C GLY A 37 -30.61 -18.87 28.22
N GLN A 38 -31.45 -19.25 29.16
CA GLN A 38 -32.24 -20.47 29.06
C GLN A 38 -33.10 -20.36 27.80
N TYR A 39 -32.49 -20.58 26.64
CA TYR A 39 -33.21 -21.08 25.49
C TYR A 39 -33.57 -22.51 25.86
N GLN A 40 -34.67 -22.65 26.60
CA GLN A 40 -35.40 -23.91 26.64
C GLN A 40 -35.77 -24.21 25.19
N TYR A 41 -34.94 -25.02 24.55
CA TYR A 41 -35.23 -25.63 23.26
C TYR A 41 -36.61 -26.26 23.42
N LEU A 42 -37.62 -25.66 22.77
CA LEU A 42 -38.94 -26.24 22.64
C LEU A 42 -38.73 -27.64 22.05
N ALA A 43 -38.88 -28.65 22.89
CA ALA A 43 -38.78 -30.04 22.50
C ALA A 43 -39.79 -30.25 21.37
N ARG A 44 -39.30 -30.32 20.13
CA ARG A 44 -40.14 -30.70 19.00
C ARG A 44 -40.69 -32.08 19.32
N ALA A 45 -42.01 -32.25 19.19
CA ALA A 45 -42.75 -33.46 19.53
C ALA A 45 -42.33 -34.73 18.74
N ASN A 46 -41.27 -34.66 17.94
CA ASN A 46 -40.70 -35.77 17.18
C ASN A 46 -39.46 -36.34 17.86
N GLY A 47 -39.55 -36.71 19.15
CA GLY A 47 -38.72 -37.70 19.87
C GLY A 47 -37.18 -37.62 19.88
N GLY A 48 -36.54 -36.80 19.05
CA GLY A 48 -35.09 -36.72 18.90
C GLY A 48 -34.49 -35.63 19.78
N GLY A 49 -33.38 -35.95 20.44
CA GLY A 49 -32.57 -34.99 21.18
C GLY A 49 -31.96 -33.93 20.27
N GLY A 50 -32.03 -32.66 20.68
CA GLY A 50 -31.33 -31.54 20.04
C GLY A 50 -29.82 -31.54 20.30
N TYR A 51 -29.09 -30.59 19.73
CA TYR A 51 -27.64 -30.45 19.96
C TYR A 51 -27.31 -30.36 21.46
N GLU A 52 -26.24 -31.05 21.87
CA GLU A 52 -25.79 -31.22 23.27
C GLU A 52 -26.76 -31.91 24.23
N SER A 53 -27.95 -32.27 23.79
CA SER A 53 -28.86 -33.06 24.63
C SER A 53 -28.30 -34.45 24.91
N TYR A 54 -28.73 -35.03 26.03
CA TYR A 54 -28.33 -36.38 26.43
C TYR A 54 -28.95 -37.43 25.49
N CYS A 55 -28.13 -38.37 25.05
CA CYS A 55 -28.55 -39.48 24.21
C CYS A 55 -28.08 -40.81 24.81
N ASN A 56 -28.86 -41.86 24.58
CA ASN A 56 -28.55 -43.21 25.04
C ASN A 56 -29.31 -44.22 24.18
N GLU A 57 -28.58 -44.94 23.34
CA GLU A 57 -29.14 -45.93 22.43
C GLU A 57 -29.89 -47.05 23.18
N LYS A 58 -29.42 -47.44 24.37
CA LYS A 58 -30.08 -48.47 25.20
C LYS A 58 -31.42 -48.01 25.75
N LEU A 59 -31.60 -46.70 25.91
CA LEU A 59 -32.85 -46.09 26.39
C LEU A 59 -33.72 -45.58 25.25
N ASN A 60 -33.37 -45.87 23.98
CA ASN A 60 -34.03 -45.35 22.79
C ASN A 60 -34.08 -43.80 22.75
N LEU A 61 -33.10 -43.14 23.38
CA LEU A 61 -32.91 -41.69 23.34
C LEU A 61 -31.95 -41.37 22.20
N THR A 62 -32.50 -41.12 21.02
CA THR A 62 -31.73 -40.88 19.78
C THR A 62 -31.61 -39.39 19.48
N CYS A 63 -30.57 -39.03 18.73
CA CYS A 63 -30.36 -37.66 18.26
C CYS A 63 -31.16 -37.39 16.98
N ASP A 64 -31.47 -36.12 16.71
CA ASP A 64 -32.12 -35.73 15.45
C ASP A 64 -31.17 -35.94 14.25
N THR A 65 -31.34 -37.06 13.56
CA THR A 65 -30.55 -37.43 12.38
C THR A 65 -30.82 -36.51 11.18
N LYS A 66 -31.98 -35.83 11.12
CA LYS A 66 -32.27 -34.84 10.07
C LYS A 66 -31.44 -33.58 10.25
N ALA A 67 -31.12 -33.24 11.50
CA ALA A 67 -30.19 -32.19 11.88
C ALA A 67 -28.71 -32.62 11.79
N LEU A 68 -28.44 -33.84 11.29
CA LEU A 68 -27.11 -34.44 11.16
C LEU A 68 -26.39 -34.60 12.50
N LEU A 69 -27.17 -34.87 13.56
CA LEU A 69 -26.66 -35.16 14.89
C LEU A 69 -26.46 -36.67 15.09
N HIS A 70 -25.40 -37.04 15.78
CA HIS A 70 -25.10 -38.40 16.21
C HIS A 70 -24.74 -38.44 17.69
N CYS A 71 -25.01 -39.56 18.35
CA CYS A 71 -24.76 -39.75 19.76
C CYS A 71 -23.27 -40.06 19.99
N HIS A 72 -22.51 -39.08 20.47
CA HIS A 72 -21.11 -39.25 20.83
C HIS A 72 -20.93 -39.00 22.32
N ARG A 73 -20.42 -40.00 23.06
CA ARG A 73 -20.20 -39.92 24.52
C ARG A 73 -21.45 -39.48 25.30
N ASN A 74 -22.60 -40.08 24.98
CA ASN A 74 -23.91 -39.78 25.55
C ASN A 74 -24.41 -38.34 25.34
N ARG A 75 -23.86 -37.60 24.37
CA ARG A 75 -24.38 -36.30 23.93
C ARG A 75 -24.59 -36.25 22.42
N CYS A 76 -25.63 -35.54 22.00
CA CYS A 76 -25.86 -35.29 20.58
C CYS A 76 -24.88 -34.24 20.05
N THR A 77 -23.96 -34.66 19.18
CA THR A 77 -22.99 -33.79 18.50
C THR A 77 -23.15 -33.92 17.00
N CYS A 78 -22.48 -33.06 16.22
CA CYS A 78 -22.46 -33.22 14.77
C CYS A 78 -21.78 -34.53 14.35
N LEU A 79 -22.27 -35.14 13.27
CA LEU A 79 -21.79 -36.42 12.74
C LEU A 79 -20.27 -36.44 12.58
N HIS A 80 -19.69 -35.42 11.94
CA HIS A 80 -18.24 -35.22 11.82
C HIS A 80 -17.83 -33.98 12.62
N HIS A 81 -17.74 -34.11 13.96
CA HIS A 81 -17.48 -32.98 14.87
C HIS A 81 -16.19 -32.18 14.57
N GLU A 82 -15.19 -32.79 13.91
CA GLU A 82 -13.98 -32.09 13.46
C GLU A 82 -14.25 -31.15 12.28
N GLU A 83 -15.10 -31.56 11.33
CA GLU A 83 -15.41 -30.83 10.09
C GLU A 83 -16.73 -30.06 10.13
N MET A 84 -17.58 -30.30 11.14
CA MET A 84 -18.92 -29.75 11.23
C MET A 84 -19.11 -28.93 12.51
N ILE A 85 -20.00 -27.95 12.44
CA ILE A 85 -20.43 -27.12 13.57
C ILE A 85 -21.96 -27.01 13.56
N PHE A 86 -22.57 -26.91 14.74
CA PHE A 86 -24.01 -26.75 14.84
C PHE A 86 -24.40 -25.29 14.58
N ASP A 87 -25.21 -25.05 13.54
CA ASP A 87 -25.77 -23.75 13.23
C ASP A 87 -27.12 -23.61 13.95
N ALA A 88 -27.16 -22.82 15.02
CA ALA A 88 -28.35 -22.62 15.81
C ALA A 88 -29.49 -21.90 15.05
N ILE A 89 -29.16 -21.10 14.03
CA ILE A 89 -30.14 -20.39 13.20
C ILE A 89 -30.83 -21.38 12.27
N LYS A 90 -30.06 -22.27 11.63
CA LYS A 90 -30.60 -23.33 10.76
C LYS A 90 -31.17 -24.52 11.55
N GLY A 91 -30.76 -24.67 12.80
CA GLY A 91 -31.14 -25.81 13.65
C GLY A 91 -30.57 -27.15 13.17
N GLN A 92 -29.40 -27.14 12.51
CA GLN A 92 -28.74 -28.34 11.99
C GLN A 92 -27.22 -28.19 11.97
N CYS A 93 -26.49 -29.30 11.89
CA CYS A 93 -25.05 -29.26 11.66
C CYS A 93 -24.72 -28.86 10.23
N VAL A 94 -23.77 -27.94 10.08
CA VAL A 94 -23.24 -27.44 8.82
C VAL A 94 -21.75 -27.73 8.74
N VAL A 95 -21.23 -27.84 7.51
CA VAL A 95 -19.81 -28.12 7.26
C VAL A 95 -19.00 -26.83 7.32
N LYS A 96 -17.89 -26.86 8.06
CA LYS A 96 -16.94 -25.76 8.21
C LYS A 96 -16.21 -25.48 6.89
N ALA A 97 -15.67 -24.27 6.72
CA ALA A 97 -14.92 -23.92 5.52
C ALA A 97 -13.69 -24.84 5.33
N GLY A 98 -13.53 -25.40 4.13
CA GLY A 98 -12.52 -26.42 3.79
C GLY A 98 -12.94 -27.87 4.07
N GLY A 99 -14.03 -28.10 4.81
CA GLY A 99 -14.55 -29.45 5.09
C GLY A 99 -15.30 -30.06 3.89
N LYS A 100 -15.48 -31.38 3.91
CA LYS A 100 -16.19 -32.11 2.85
C LYS A 100 -17.70 -31.89 2.98
N CYS A 101 -18.35 -31.46 1.90
CA CYS A 101 -19.80 -31.17 1.84
C CYS A 101 -20.57 -32.11 0.91
N VAL A 102 -19.88 -32.94 0.15
CA VAL A 102 -20.47 -34.01 -0.67
C VAL A 102 -20.01 -35.35 -0.10
N TYR A 103 -20.95 -36.10 0.46
CA TYR A 103 -20.69 -37.41 1.04
C TYR A 103 -21.26 -38.50 0.14
N GLY A 104 -20.47 -39.57 -0.04
CA GLY A 104 -20.87 -40.73 -0.83
C GLY A 104 -21.95 -41.55 -0.15
N ARG A 105 -22.60 -42.43 -0.93
CA ARG A 105 -23.65 -43.33 -0.43
C ARG A 105 -23.15 -44.33 0.62
N GLU A 106 -21.84 -44.59 0.65
CA GLU A 106 -21.20 -45.50 1.60
C GLU A 106 -20.89 -44.85 2.95
N GLU A 107 -20.78 -43.51 2.99
CA GLU A 107 -20.39 -42.77 4.20
C GLU A 107 -21.60 -42.33 5.05
N LEU A 108 -22.79 -42.23 4.44
CA LEU A 108 -24.02 -41.82 5.10
C LEU A 108 -25.02 -42.99 5.14
N ASN A 109 -25.90 -42.97 6.15
CA ASN A 109 -27.02 -43.91 6.29
C ASN A 109 -27.73 -44.08 4.92
N PRO A 110 -28.01 -45.30 4.43
CA PRO A 110 -28.54 -45.55 3.08
C PRO A 110 -29.79 -44.75 2.68
N ASP A 111 -30.56 -44.27 3.65
CA ASP A 111 -31.72 -43.39 3.43
C ASP A 111 -31.33 -41.94 3.06
N LEU A 112 -30.12 -41.50 3.40
CA LEU A 112 -29.52 -40.21 3.01
C LEU A 112 -28.78 -40.35 1.68
N ARG A 113 -29.53 -40.49 0.58
CA ARG A 113 -28.99 -40.42 -0.79
C ARG A 113 -28.17 -39.14 -0.95
N LEU A 114 -26.94 -39.25 -1.50
CA LEU A 114 -26.03 -38.17 -1.97
C LEU A 114 -26.56 -36.77 -1.64
N LYS A 115 -26.46 -36.38 -0.37
CA LYS A 115 -26.99 -35.11 0.09
C LYS A 115 -25.81 -34.16 0.21
N THR A 116 -25.86 -33.08 -0.58
CA THR A 116 -25.00 -31.93 -0.32
C THR A 116 -25.37 -31.39 1.05
N ILE A 117 -24.42 -31.35 1.97
CA ILE A 117 -24.62 -30.76 3.29
C ILE A 117 -24.35 -29.26 3.19
N ASP A 118 -25.17 -28.47 3.87
CA ASP A 118 -25.00 -27.03 3.92
C ASP A 118 -23.66 -26.65 4.55
N CYS A 119 -22.98 -25.66 3.96
CA CYS A 119 -21.81 -25.03 4.56
C CYS A 119 -22.22 -24.01 5.64
N VAL A 120 -21.24 -23.62 6.45
CA VAL A 120 -21.31 -22.45 7.35
C VAL A 120 -21.82 -21.19 6.64
N LEU A 121 -22.34 -20.23 7.41
CA LEU A 121 -22.83 -18.95 6.87
C LEU A 121 -21.77 -18.29 5.97
N ASN A 122 -22.20 -17.74 4.83
CA ASN A 122 -21.33 -17.21 3.76
C ASN A 122 -20.37 -18.24 3.14
N GLY A 123 -20.67 -19.53 3.28
CA GLY A 123 -20.00 -20.61 2.57
C GLY A 123 -20.91 -21.26 1.52
N TYR A 124 -20.30 -21.86 0.51
CA TYR A 124 -20.97 -22.66 -0.50
C TYR A 124 -20.21 -23.95 -0.77
N CYS A 125 -20.93 -25.02 -1.12
CA CYS A 125 -20.33 -26.29 -1.46
C CYS A 125 -19.89 -26.27 -2.93
N ASN A 126 -18.58 -26.34 -3.18
CA ASN A 126 -18.05 -26.47 -4.52
C ASN A 126 -18.24 -27.93 -4.98
N ARG A 127 -19.04 -28.12 -6.04
CA ARG A 127 -19.41 -29.45 -6.54
C ARG A 127 -18.25 -30.19 -7.21
N ASP A 128 -17.24 -29.46 -7.68
CA ASP A 128 -16.14 -30.05 -8.44
C ASP A 128 -15.16 -30.79 -7.53
N ASN A 129 -14.91 -30.26 -6.32
CA ASN A 129 -14.04 -30.88 -5.32
C ASN A 129 -14.78 -31.40 -4.08
N GLY A 130 -16.07 -31.11 -3.96
CA GLY A 130 -16.89 -31.54 -2.82
C GLY A 130 -16.51 -30.86 -1.50
N LEU A 131 -15.86 -29.69 -1.52
CA LEU A 131 -15.44 -28.95 -0.33
C LEU A 131 -16.26 -27.67 -0.14
N CYS A 132 -16.44 -27.25 1.12
CA CYS A 132 -17.02 -25.94 1.43
C CYS A 132 -16.00 -24.82 1.18
N HIS A 133 -16.33 -23.87 0.31
CA HIS A 133 -15.56 -22.65 0.07
C HIS A 133 -16.31 -21.45 0.64
N CYS A 134 -15.57 -20.42 1.04
CA CYS A 134 -16.20 -19.16 1.40
C CYS A 134 -16.69 -18.42 0.14
N SER A 135 -17.87 -17.82 0.23
CA SER A 135 -18.41 -16.95 -0.81
C SER A 135 -17.43 -15.81 -1.15
N PRO A 136 -17.51 -15.23 -2.36
CA PRO A 136 -16.69 -14.07 -2.72
C PRO A 136 -16.70 -13.00 -1.63
N ARG A 137 -15.54 -12.37 -1.40
CA ARG A 137 -15.30 -11.39 -0.33
C ARG A 137 -15.35 -11.94 1.09
N HIS A 138 -15.25 -13.25 1.28
CA HIS A 138 -15.10 -13.88 2.58
C HIS A 138 -13.88 -14.80 2.57
N TYR A 139 -13.26 -14.98 3.73
CA TYR A 139 -12.11 -15.85 3.92
C TYR A 139 -12.35 -16.82 5.07
N ASN A 140 -11.60 -17.92 5.06
CA ASN A 140 -11.65 -18.93 6.11
C ASN A 140 -10.86 -18.43 7.34
N SER A 141 -11.55 -18.10 8.41
CA SER A 141 -10.93 -17.74 9.69
C SER A 141 -10.41 -18.98 10.42
N LEU A 142 -9.54 -18.81 11.42
CA LEU A 142 -9.03 -19.90 12.26
C LEU A 142 -10.13 -20.69 12.99
N ASN A 143 -11.27 -20.04 13.28
CA ASN A 143 -12.45 -20.70 13.85
C ASN A 143 -13.30 -21.44 12.79
N VAL A 144 -12.76 -21.57 11.57
CA VAL A 144 -13.32 -22.29 10.44
C VAL A 144 -14.68 -21.75 9.94
N SER A 145 -14.92 -20.47 10.24
CA SER A 145 -16.06 -19.68 9.78
C SER A 145 -15.66 -18.79 8.60
N CYS A 146 -16.58 -18.55 7.66
CA CYS A 146 -16.37 -17.59 6.58
C CYS A 146 -16.63 -16.15 7.08
N VAL A 147 -15.55 -15.40 7.26
CA VAL A 147 -15.58 -14.01 7.75
C VAL A 147 -15.38 -13.07 6.57
N GLN A 148 -16.03 -11.91 6.59
CA GLN A 148 -15.86 -10.91 5.54
C GLN A 148 -14.39 -10.48 5.43
N GLN A 149 -13.89 -10.40 4.20
CA GLN A 149 -12.56 -9.88 3.92
C GLN A 149 -12.46 -8.40 4.31
N LYS A 150 -11.27 -8.04 4.76
CA LYS A 150 -10.91 -6.76 5.32
C LYS A 150 -10.54 -5.76 4.22
N THR A 151 -10.96 -4.52 4.43
CA THR A 151 -10.71 -3.39 3.53
C THR A 151 -9.43 -2.63 3.92
N PHE A 152 -9.11 -1.56 3.21
CA PHE A 152 -7.96 -0.70 3.48
C PHE A 152 -7.83 -0.34 4.96
N ASP A 153 -6.58 -0.40 5.45
CA ASP A 153 -6.16 0.03 6.79
C ASP A 153 -6.79 -0.75 7.96
N GLN A 154 -7.52 -1.84 7.68
CA GLN A 154 -7.97 -2.77 8.70
C GLN A 154 -6.85 -3.74 9.08
N ALA A 155 -6.73 -4.04 10.37
CA ALA A 155 -5.69 -4.92 10.90
C ALA A 155 -5.84 -6.35 10.39
N CYS A 156 -4.76 -7.00 10.00
CA CYS A 156 -4.73 -8.37 9.45
C CYS A 156 -3.54 -9.15 9.99
N HIS A 157 -3.60 -10.47 9.89
CA HIS A 157 -2.44 -11.35 10.10
C HIS A 157 -1.99 -12.04 8.82
N PHE A 158 -2.92 -12.33 7.91
CA PHE A 158 -2.65 -12.99 6.63
C PHE A 158 -3.24 -12.24 5.43
N ASP A 159 -2.62 -12.40 4.26
CA ASP A 159 -3.08 -11.80 3.00
C ASP A 159 -4.50 -12.24 2.63
N THR A 160 -4.87 -13.48 2.95
CA THR A 160 -6.21 -14.03 2.67
C THR A 160 -7.32 -13.30 3.41
N GLU A 161 -7.00 -12.60 4.50
CA GLU A 161 -7.94 -11.77 5.22
C GLU A 161 -8.30 -10.50 4.47
N CYS A 162 -7.44 -10.02 3.57
CA CYS A 162 -7.63 -8.78 2.84
C CYS A 162 -8.44 -9.00 1.56
N ARG A 163 -9.17 -7.95 1.13
CA ARG A 163 -9.97 -8.03 -0.10
C ARG A 163 -9.11 -8.21 -1.34
N GLU A 164 -9.24 -9.40 -1.93
CA GLU A 164 -8.52 -9.79 -3.14
C GLU A 164 -9.00 -8.99 -4.36
N ASP A 165 -10.28 -8.63 -4.43
CA ASP A 165 -10.82 -7.83 -5.54
C ASP A 165 -10.30 -6.38 -5.57
N TYR A 166 -9.67 -5.93 -4.48
CA TYR A 166 -8.94 -4.65 -4.40
C TYR A 166 -7.42 -4.83 -4.46
N HIS A 167 -6.95 -6.07 -4.66
CA HIS A 167 -5.55 -6.49 -4.66
C HIS A 167 -4.80 -6.08 -3.39
N LEU A 168 -5.49 -6.14 -2.26
CA LEU A 168 -4.90 -5.83 -0.96
C LEU A 168 -4.08 -7.01 -0.44
N ARG A 169 -3.02 -6.67 0.31
CA ARG A 169 -2.19 -7.62 1.05
C ARG A 169 -2.03 -7.16 2.49
N CYS A 170 -1.64 -8.08 3.36
CA CYS A 170 -1.34 -7.77 4.75
C CYS A 170 0.07 -7.19 4.88
N VAL A 171 0.19 -5.88 4.66
CA VAL A 171 1.46 -5.16 4.73
C VAL A 171 1.57 -4.55 6.12
N THR A 172 2.61 -4.93 6.87
CA THR A 172 2.86 -4.40 8.23
C THR A 172 1.67 -4.57 9.20
N GLY A 173 0.89 -5.65 9.04
CA GLY A 173 -0.27 -5.94 9.87
C GLY A 173 -1.55 -5.20 9.49
N PHE A 174 -1.58 -4.51 8.35
CA PHE A 174 -2.77 -3.84 7.83
C PHE A 174 -3.01 -4.18 6.36
N CYS A 175 -4.28 -4.26 5.96
CA CYS A 175 -4.64 -4.48 4.57
C CYS A 175 -4.33 -3.23 3.74
N GLN A 176 -3.29 -3.32 2.90
CA GLN A 176 -2.79 -2.21 2.08
C GLN A 176 -2.32 -2.72 0.71
N CYS A 177 -2.05 -1.79 -0.20
CA CYS A 177 -1.37 -2.12 -1.45
C CYS A 177 0.08 -2.51 -1.16
N ASP A 178 0.60 -3.49 -1.90
CA ASP A 178 2.02 -3.84 -1.84
C ASP A 178 2.85 -2.64 -2.34
N PRO A 179 3.62 -1.95 -1.48
CA PRO A 179 4.33 -0.72 -1.87
C PRO A 179 5.43 -0.97 -2.92
N ASN A 180 5.74 -2.24 -3.20
CA ASN A 180 6.68 -2.58 -4.25
C ASN A 180 6.06 -2.66 -5.64
N VAL A 181 4.76 -3.00 -5.72
CA VAL A 181 4.09 -3.39 -6.97
C VAL A 181 2.95 -2.42 -7.30
N SER A 182 2.34 -1.80 -6.30
CA SER A 182 1.14 -1.00 -6.48
C SER A 182 1.00 0.16 -5.50
N THR A 183 0.06 1.05 -5.78
CA THR A 183 -0.31 2.17 -4.91
C THR A 183 -1.83 2.35 -4.85
N ARG A 184 -2.32 2.94 -3.75
CA ARG A 184 -3.76 3.15 -3.52
C ARG A 184 -4.28 4.31 -4.36
N HIS A 185 -5.26 4.03 -5.21
CA HIS A 185 -6.03 5.07 -5.88
C HIS A 185 -7.09 5.65 -4.93
N ARG A 186 -6.87 6.86 -4.42
CA ARG A 186 -7.69 7.46 -3.35
C ARG A 186 -9.19 7.51 -3.64
N LYS A 187 -9.60 7.77 -4.88
CA LYS A 187 -11.01 7.93 -5.25
C LYS A 187 -11.77 6.60 -5.33
N TYR A 188 -11.11 5.53 -5.76
CA TYR A 188 -11.76 4.25 -6.03
C TYR A 188 -11.46 3.20 -4.96
N GLU A 189 -10.50 3.50 -4.07
CA GLU A 189 -10.04 2.58 -3.03
C GLU A 189 -9.70 1.20 -3.62
N ILE A 190 -8.82 1.20 -4.61
CA ILE A 190 -8.25 0.00 -5.23
C ILE A 190 -6.74 0.20 -5.39
N CYS A 191 -6.00 -0.92 -5.48
CA CYS A 191 -4.59 -0.88 -5.81
C CYS A 191 -4.37 -0.86 -7.32
N LEU A 192 -3.51 0.06 -7.78
CA LEU A 192 -3.13 0.19 -9.19
C LEU A 192 -1.63 -0.09 -9.36
N GLY A 193 -1.26 -0.77 -10.45
CA GLY A 193 0.14 -1.10 -10.74
C GLY A 193 1.00 0.15 -10.96
N VAL A 194 2.20 0.18 -10.36
CA VAL A 194 3.17 1.27 -10.58
C VAL A 194 4.04 1.02 -11.82
N PRO A 195 4.65 2.05 -12.44
CA PRO A 195 5.46 1.91 -13.65
C PRO A 195 6.62 0.94 -13.44
N GLY A 196 6.89 0.11 -14.44
CA GLY A 196 7.87 -0.99 -14.40
C GLY A 196 7.32 -2.31 -13.85
N GLU A 197 6.22 -2.28 -13.10
CA GLU A 197 5.64 -3.45 -12.44
C GLU A 197 4.44 -4.01 -13.21
N LYS A 198 3.93 -5.16 -12.78
CA LYS A 198 2.76 -5.80 -13.41
C LYS A 198 1.51 -4.94 -13.22
N ALA A 199 0.73 -4.77 -14.29
CA ALA A 199 -0.57 -4.11 -14.24
C ALA A 199 -1.56 -4.95 -13.41
N ILE A 200 -2.39 -4.28 -12.62
CA ILE A 200 -3.39 -4.90 -11.75
C ILE A 200 -4.73 -4.88 -12.45
N ASP A 201 -5.23 -6.04 -12.85
CA ASP A 201 -6.42 -6.18 -13.72
C ASP A 201 -6.36 -5.30 -14.98
N GLY A 202 -5.16 -5.13 -15.53
CA GLY A 202 -4.92 -4.25 -16.68
C GLY A 202 -4.89 -2.76 -16.35
N ASN A 203 -4.96 -2.38 -15.07
CA ASN A 203 -4.93 -0.99 -14.64
C ASN A 203 -3.56 -0.59 -14.08
N CYS A 204 -3.17 0.64 -14.40
CA CYS A 204 -1.95 1.30 -13.96
C CYS A 204 -2.28 2.65 -13.31
N ILE A 205 -1.32 3.24 -12.61
CA ILE A 205 -1.50 4.56 -11.99
C ILE A 205 -1.67 5.68 -13.03
N GLU A 206 -2.01 6.88 -12.57
CA GLU A 206 -2.13 8.07 -13.41
C GLU A 206 -0.84 8.33 -14.22
N PHE A 207 -1.02 8.79 -15.46
CA PHE A 207 0.05 9.02 -16.44
C PHE A 207 0.89 7.78 -16.80
N SER A 208 0.33 6.58 -16.59
CA SER A 208 0.89 5.34 -17.07
C SER A 208 -0.16 4.47 -17.73
N GLU A 209 0.29 3.62 -18.64
CA GLU A 209 -0.56 2.71 -19.39
C GLU A 209 -0.06 1.27 -19.33
N PRO A 210 -0.97 0.29 -19.41
CA PRO A 210 -0.62 -1.12 -19.52
C PRO A 210 -0.01 -1.42 -20.90
N ILE A 211 1.24 -1.84 -20.92
CA ILE A 211 1.93 -2.32 -22.13
C ILE A 211 2.09 -3.84 -22.11
N SER A 212 1.78 -4.49 -23.22
CA SER A 212 2.01 -5.92 -23.43
C SER A 212 2.98 -6.11 -24.58
N PHE A 213 4.10 -6.80 -24.31
CA PHE A 213 5.08 -7.15 -25.33
C PHE A 213 4.73 -8.46 -26.06
N SER A 214 3.91 -9.30 -25.44
CA SER A 214 3.53 -10.62 -25.94
C SER A 214 2.36 -11.17 -25.13
N PRO A 215 1.45 -11.96 -25.72
CA PRO A 215 0.35 -12.62 -25.00
C PRO A 215 0.82 -13.56 -23.88
N LEU A 216 2.09 -13.97 -23.87
CA LEU A 216 2.67 -14.84 -22.84
C LEU A 216 3.31 -14.06 -21.68
N ILE A 217 3.52 -12.74 -21.82
CA ILE A 217 4.20 -11.93 -20.82
C ILE A 217 3.15 -11.09 -20.07
N PRO A 218 3.14 -11.11 -18.73
CA PRO A 218 2.27 -10.24 -17.96
C PRO A 218 2.43 -8.78 -18.37
N THR A 219 1.31 -8.12 -18.65
CA THR A 219 1.24 -6.70 -18.94
C THR A 219 1.90 -5.89 -17.83
N ARG A 220 2.79 -4.96 -18.20
CA ARG A 220 3.48 -4.07 -17.26
C ARG A 220 3.03 -2.64 -17.43
N CYS A 221 3.14 -1.83 -16.40
CA CYS A 221 2.83 -0.41 -16.48
C CYS A 221 4.03 0.36 -17.05
N GLN A 222 3.81 1.25 -18.01
CA GLN A 222 4.82 2.17 -18.53
C GLN A 222 4.30 3.61 -18.44
N CYS A 223 5.15 4.56 -18.08
CA CYS A 223 4.77 5.97 -18.12
C CYS A 223 4.43 6.40 -19.55
N ASN A 224 3.39 7.20 -19.68
CA ASN A 224 2.97 7.76 -20.97
C ASN A 224 4.09 8.62 -21.58
N GLU A 225 4.03 8.85 -22.89
CA GLU A 225 4.99 9.72 -23.56
C GLU A 225 5.11 11.09 -22.87
N GLY A 226 6.34 11.52 -22.62
CA GLY A 226 6.64 12.74 -21.89
C GLY A 226 6.74 12.57 -20.37
N TYR A 227 6.36 11.44 -19.80
CA TYR A 227 6.49 11.14 -18.38
C TYR A 227 7.62 10.14 -18.12
N THR A 228 8.25 10.25 -16.95
CA THR A 228 9.35 9.36 -16.52
C THR A 228 9.10 8.82 -15.12
N ARG A 229 9.62 7.62 -14.85
CA ARG A 229 9.47 6.96 -13.54
C ARG A 229 10.37 7.64 -12.51
N GLY A 230 9.77 8.22 -11.47
CA GLY A 230 10.47 8.78 -10.32
C GLY A 230 10.91 7.73 -9.30
N ALA A 231 11.73 8.14 -8.34
CA ALA A 231 12.18 7.29 -7.24
C ALA A 231 11.03 6.84 -6.31
N ASP A 232 9.95 7.61 -6.25
CA ASP A 232 8.71 7.25 -5.52
C ASP A 232 7.81 6.27 -6.31
N LYS A 233 8.32 5.76 -7.45
CA LYS A 233 7.63 4.85 -8.37
C LYS A 233 6.37 5.46 -8.98
N LYS A 234 6.29 6.79 -9.13
CA LYS A 234 5.24 7.43 -9.92
C LYS A 234 5.77 7.96 -11.25
N CYS A 235 4.85 8.30 -12.14
CA CYS A 235 5.19 9.00 -13.37
C CYS A 235 5.20 10.50 -13.11
N HIS A 236 6.30 11.15 -13.47
CA HIS A 236 6.47 12.59 -13.39
C HIS A 236 6.68 13.18 -14.78
N GLY A 237 6.06 14.32 -15.05
CA GLY A 237 6.19 15.08 -16.27
C GLY A 237 7.63 15.55 -16.49
N SER A 238 8.16 15.24 -17.67
CA SER A 238 9.48 15.70 -18.10
C SER A 238 9.45 17.16 -18.54
N LEU A 239 10.59 17.70 -18.95
CA LEU A 239 10.70 19.08 -19.45
C LEU A 239 9.61 19.42 -20.48
N ASN A 240 8.96 20.56 -20.29
CA ASN A 240 7.86 21.11 -21.08
C ASN A 240 6.53 20.34 -21.03
N GLN A 241 6.41 19.28 -20.24
CA GLN A 241 5.10 18.63 -20.04
C GLN A 241 4.12 19.53 -19.31
N ALA A 242 2.85 19.39 -19.64
CA ALA A 242 1.78 20.13 -18.98
C ALA A 242 1.69 19.75 -17.50
N CYS A 243 1.46 20.74 -16.64
CA CYS A 243 1.35 20.54 -15.20
C CYS A 243 0.38 21.55 -14.58
N THR A 244 -0.17 21.18 -13.44
CA THR A 244 -1.00 22.06 -12.60
C THR A 244 -0.34 22.38 -11.26
N VAL A 245 0.56 21.51 -10.79
CA VAL A 245 1.29 21.62 -9.53
C VAL A 245 2.69 21.02 -9.67
N ASP A 246 3.65 21.46 -8.85
CA ASP A 246 5.05 21.02 -8.90
C ASP A 246 5.22 19.50 -8.71
N SER A 247 4.38 18.88 -7.89
CA SER A 247 4.47 17.43 -7.61
C SER A 247 4.23 16.55 -8.84
N LEU A 248 3.68 17.10 -9.92
CA LEU A 248 3.52 16.40 -11.19
C LEU A 248 4.78 16.41 -12.04
N CYS A 249 5.72 17.31 -11.79
CA CYS A 249 6.98 17.40 -12.54
C CYS A 249 8.06 16.49 -11.93
N GLN A 250 9.10 16.18 -12.71
CA GLN A 250 10.28 15.50 -12.18
C GLN A 250 10.89 16.31 -11.01
N PRO A 251 11.58 15.68 -10.03
CA PRO A 251 12.09 16.37 -8.85
C PRO A 251 13.02 17.56 -9.12
N SER A 252 13.69 17.60 -10.27
CA SER A 252 14.57 18.70 -10.70
C SER A 252 13.85 19.84 -11.43
N LEU A 253 12.53 19.71 -11.65
CA LEU A 253 11.69 20.64 -12.40
C LEU A 253 10.60 21.21 -11.48
N THR A 254 10.04 22.36 -11.88
CA THR A 254 8.90 23.01 -11.23
C THR A 254 7.87 23.40 -12.29
N CYS A 255 6.61 23.51 -11.90
CA CYS A 255 5.52 23.88 -12.77
C CYS A 255 5.48 25.39 -13.00
N VAL A 256 6.05 25.86 -14.11
CA VAL A 256 6.08 27.28 -14.49
C VAL A 256 5.14 27.50 -15.66
N GLN A 257 4.11 28.35 -15.46
CA GLN A 257 3.12 28.69 -16.49
C GLN A 257 2.45 27.46 -17.11
N GLY A 258 2.11 26.47 -16.27
CA GLY A 258 1.44 25.24 -16.68
C GLY A 258 2.34 24.24 -17.41
N THR A 259 3.66 24.42 -17.39
CA THR A 259 4.62 23.48 -17.98
C THR A 259 5.80 23.20 -17.05
N CYS A 260 6.31 21.98 -17.02
CA CYS A 260 7.47 21.61 -16.23
C CYS A 260 8.74 22.26 -16.80
N LYS A 261 9.35 23.16 -16.04
CA LYS A 261 10.58 23.89 -16.41
C LYS A 261 11.58 23.84 -15.26
N CYS A 262 12.82 24.22 -15.53
CA CYS A 262 13.79 24.42 -14.46
C CYS A 262 13.32 25.51 -13.48
N PRO A 263 13.59 25.38 -12.17
CA PRO A 263 13.19 26.37 -11.16
C PRO A 263 13.60 27.79 -11.53
N PHE A 264 14.83 27.96 -12.01
CA PHE A 264 15.34 29.23 -12.52
C PHE A 264 15.45 29.19 -14.04
N HIS A 265 14.33 28.94 -14.75
CA HIS A 265 14.28 28.75 -16.22
C HIS A 265 14.99 29.84 -17.07
N SER A 266 15.24 31.03 -16.53
CA SER A 266 15.99 32.10 -17.20
C SER A 266 17.52 31.98 -17.07
N TYR A 267 18.00 31.11 -16.18
CA TYR A 267 19.42 30.91 -15.83
C TYR A 267 19.81 29.43 -15.74
N GLN A 268 18.90 28.53 -16.08
CA GLN A 268 19.11 27.09 -15.99
C GLN A 268 18.68 26.39 -17.26
N ILE A 269 19.44 25.37 -17.62
CA ILE A 269 19.19 24.47 -18.73
C ILE A 269 19.06 23.07 -18.18
N TYR A 270 18.07 22.33 -18.66
CA TYR A 270 17.91 20.94 -18.30
C TYR A 270 18.94 20.07 -19.05
N ASP A 271 19.75 19.33 -18.29
CA ASP A 271 20.66 18.32 -18.83
C ASP A 271 19.97 16.94 -18.81
N PRO A 272 19.54 16.40 -19.96
CA PRO A 272 18.82 15.13 -20.02
C PRO A 272 19.70 13.94 -19.62
N SER A 273 21.04 14.04 -19.71
CA SER A 273 21.93 12.95 -19.35
C SER A 273 22.05 12.78 -17.84
N LYS A 274 21.85 13.88 -17.09
CA LYS A 274 21.91 13.92 -15.63
C LYS A 274 20.53 14.03 -14.97
N GLU A 275 19.48 14.17 -15.77
CA GLU A 275 18.10 14.41 -15.34
C GLU A 275 17.97 15.59 -14.34
N THR A 276 18.79 16.62 -14.53
CA THR A 276 18.86 17.77 -13.61
C THR A 276 18.99 19.10 -14.33
N CYS A 277 18.59 20.17 -13.64
CA CYS A 277 18.76 21.54 -14.12
C CYS A 277 20.15 22.06 -13.75
N LEU A 278 20.94 22.39 -14.76
CA LEU A 278 22.26 23.00 -14.62
C LEU A 278 22.15 24.51 -14.82
N SER A 279 22.83 25.27 -13.97
CA SER A 279 22.89 26.71 -14.02
C SER A 279 23.93 27.19 -15.04
N ASP A 280 23.49 28.13 -15.89
CA ASP A 280 24.33 28.94 -16.76
C ASP A 280 25.15 29.95 -15.95
N ALA A 281 26.02 30.72 -16.62
CA ALA A 281 26.77 31.77 -15.95
C ALA A 281 25.83 32.78 -15.26
N TYR A 282 26.21 33.18 -14.05
CA TYR A 282 25.43 33.99 -13.10
C TYR A 282 24.15 33.32 -12.57
N GLY A 283 23.87 32.07 -12.94
CA GLY A 283 22.80 31.28 -12.35
C GLY A 283 23.16 30.82 -10.92
N PRO A 284 22.15 30.55 -10.08
CA PRO A 284 22.38 30.13 -8.69
C PRO A 284 22.98 28.73 -8.62
N CYS A 285 23.86 28.47 -7.65
CA CYS A 285 24.44 27.14 -7.42
C CYS A 285 24.65 26.87 -5.94
N ASN A 286 24.69 25.61 -5.52
CA ASN A 286 25.16 25.20 -4.20
C ASN A 286 26.54 24.55 -4.29
N SER A 287 26.84 23.93 -5.44
CA SER A 287 28.07 23.23 -5.72
C SER A 287 28.44 23.36 -7.20
N SER A 288 29.71 23.08 -7.55
CA SER A 288 30.16 23.13 -8.94
C SER A 288 29.51 22.08 -9.84
N SER A 289 28.86 21.04 -9.29
CA SER A 289 28.07 20.08 -10.10
C SER A 289 26.74 20.64 -10.59
N ASP A 290 26.26 21.73 -9.96
CA ASP A 290 25.03 22.41 -10.36
C ASP A 290 25.26 23.34 -11.56
N CYS A 291 26.51 23.60 -11.93
CA CYS A 291 26.86 24.46 -13.05
C CYS A 291 27.05 23.66 -14.34
N VAL A 292 26.87 24.32 -15.49
CA VAL A 292 27.28 23.77 -16.79
C VAL A 292 28.76 23.37 -16.78
N LEU A 293 29.15 22.37 -17.61
CA LEU A 293 30.48 21.72 -17.54
C LEU A 293 31.68 22.70 -17.59
N THR A 294 31.52 23.83 -18.27
CA THR A 294 32.53 24.87 -18.47
C THR A 294 32.48 25.99 -17.41
N ALA A 295 31.67 25.82 -16.37
CA ALA A 295 31.55 26.74 -15.23
C ALA A 295 31.87 26.03 -13.90
N PHE A 296 32.12 26.82 -12.85
CA PHE A 296 32.28 26.37 -11.47
C PHE A 296 31.43 27.26 -10.56
N CYS A 297 31.07 26.76 -9.37
CA CYS A 297 30.27 27.53 -8.43
C CYS A 297 31.17 28.46 -7.61
N ASN A 298 31.01 29.77 -7.77
CA ASN A 298 31.69 30.76 -6.96
C ASN A 298 30.86 31.07 -5.71
N THR A 299 31.44 30.81 -4.54
CA THR A 299 30.81 31.02 -3.23
C THR A 299 31.40 32.21 -2.46
N THR A 300 32.27 33.03 -3.08
CA THR A 300 32.90 34.18 -2.40
C THR A 300 32.03 35.44 -2.43
N GLY A 301 30.94 35.45 -3.22
CA GLY A 301 30.02 36.58 -3.36
C GLY A 301 28.94 36.64 -2.28
N LEU A 302 28.02 37.62 -2.41
CA LEU A 302 26.83 37.72 -1.55
C LEU A 302 25.85 36.55 -1.75
N TYR A 303 25.92 35.90 -2.91
CA TYR A 303 25.16 34.72 -3.27
C TYR A 303 26.07 33.79 -4.08
N ASN A 304 25.82 32.49 -3.96
CA ASN A 304 26.52 31.47 -4.74
C ASN A 304 26.04 31.50 -6.18
N GLN A 305 26.95 31.68 -7.13
CA GLN A 305 26.63 31.77 -8.56
C GLN A 305 27.64 31.01 -9.42
N CYS A 306 27.20 30.51 -10.57
CA CYS A 306 28.09 29.86 -11.53
C CYS A 306 28.93 30.90 -12.29
N GLU A 307 30.24 30.69 -12.33
CA GLU A 307 31.19 31.51 -13.09
C GLU A 307 31.98 30.65 -14.08
N CYS A 308 32.37 31.23 -15.22
CA CYS A 308 33.11 30.50 -16.24
C CYS A 308 34.50 30.11 -15.74
N LYS A 309 34.90 28.85 -16.02
CA LYS A 309 36.26 28.38 -15.73
C LYS A 309 37.29 29.23 -16.49
N PRO A 310 38.54 29.33 -15.99
CA PRO A 310 39.60 30.05 -16.69
C PRO A 310 39.74 29.58 -18.15
N GLY A 311 39.81 30.54 -19.08
CA GLY A 311 39.84 30.28 -20.53
C GLY A 311 38.46 30.28 -21.22
N TYR A 312 37.38 30.41 -20.46
CA TYR A 312 36.03 30.58 -20.97
C TYR A 312 35.47 31.96 -20.63
N ILE A 313 34.63 32.50 -21.50
CA ILE A 313 33.93 33.78 -21.32
C ILE A 313 32.42 33.57 -21.44
N VAL A 314 31.63 34.45 -20.83
CA VAL A 314 30.17 34.40 -20.91
C VAL A 314 29.73 34.88 -22.30
N GLY A 315 29.11 33.99 -23.08
CA GLY A 315 28.52 34.30 -24.39
C GLY A 315 27.17 35.00 -24.28
N SER A 316 26.60 35.38 -25.42
CA SER A 316 25.27 36.03 -25.49
C SER A 316 24.13 35.13 -24.97
N SER A 317 24.32 33.81 -25.05
CA SER A 317 23.42 32.80 -24.51
C SER A 317 23.59 32.58 -22.99
N ARG A 318 24.49 33.33 -22.33
CA ARG A 318 24.95 33.11 -20.94
C ARG A 318 25.70 31.80 -20.71
N ARG A 319 25.97 31.04 -21.76
CA ARG A 319 26.83 29.85 -21.70
C ARG A 319 28.30 30.27 -21.70
N CYS A 320 29.13 29.47 -21.03
CA CYS A 320 30.57 29.68 -21.03
C CYS A 320 31.18 29.11 -22.33
N GLU A 321 31.62 30.01 -23.20
CA GLU A 321 32.22 29.73 -24.50
C GLU A 321 33.75 29.90 -24.43
N LYS A 322 34.50 29.12 -25.23
CA LYS A 322 35.96 29.19 -25.21
C LYS A 322 36.41 30.56 -25.73
N SER A 323 37.24 31.26 -24.95
CA SER A 323 37.80 32.54 -25.39
C SER A 323 38.70 32.35 -26.61
N LEU A 324 38.34 32.95 -27.74
CA LEU A 324 39.20 33.02 -28.93
C LEU A 324 40.27 34.11 -28.82
N ALA A 325 40.14 35.01 -27.84
CA ALA A 325 41.15 36.01 -27.59
C ALA A 325 42.35 35.36 -26.89
N PRO A 326 43.59 35.55 -27.38
CA PRO A 326 44.77 35.14 -26.64
C PRO A 326 44.68 35.80 -25.27
N LEU A 327 44.71 35.00 -24.21
CA LEU A 327 44.77 35.46 -22.83
C LEU A 327 46.00 36.36 -22.71
N ARG A 328 45.81 37.67 -22.90
CA ARG A 328 46.78 38.66 -22.48
C ARG A 328 46.72 38.58 -20.96
N PHE A 329 47.57 37.74 -20.39
CA PHE A 329 47.90 37.77 -18.99
C PHE A 329 48.33 39.21 -18.70
N TYR A 330 47.39 40.03 -18.23
CA TYR A 330 47.74 41.17 -17.41
C TYR A 330 48.34 40.54 -16.16
N ASN A 331 49.65 40.29 -16.21
CA ASN A 331 50.48 40.26 -15.03
C ASN A 331 50.26 41.62 -14.37
N ALA A 332 49.23 41.72 -13.53
CA ALA A 332 49.20 42.69 -12.47
C ALA A 332 50.37 42.31 -11.58
N GLY A 333 51.54 42.85 -11.93
CA GLY A 333 52.72 42.76 -11.10
C GLY A 333 52.31 43.27 -9.73
N MET A 334 52.21 42.34 -8.78
CA MET A 334 52.46 42.66 -7.39
C MET A 334 53.91 43.14 -7.33
N VAL A 335 54.12 44.42 -7.61
CA VAL A 335 55.32 45.14 -7.22
C VAL A 335 55.25 45.20 -5.70
N GLY A 336 55.88 44.23 -5.05
CA GLY A 336 56.18 44.31 -3.63
C GLY A 336 56.99 45.57 -3.39
N ALA A 337 56.37 46.54 -2.73
CA ALA A 337 57.07 47.67 -2.15
C ALA A 337 57.99 47.13 -1.05
N LEU A 338 59.28 47.02 -1.37
CA LEU A 338 60.34 46.91 -0.38
C LEU A 338 60.34 48.20 0.45
N VAL A 339 60.03 48.07 1.74
CA VAL A 339 60.23 49.12 2.75
C VAL A 339 61.73 49.15 3.07
N PRO A 340 62.46 50.25 2.84
CA PRO A 340 63.79 50.41 3.41
C PRO A 340 63.70 50.92 4.86
N ASN A 341 64.63 50.43 5.69
CA ASN A 341 64.85 50.79 7.09
C ASN A 341 65.02 52.28 7.33
#